data_AF-A0A7C4FUX6-F1
#
_entry.id   AF-A0A7C4FUX6-F1
#
_cell.length_a   1.000
_cell.length_b   1.000
_cell.length_c   1.000
_cell.angle_alpha   90.00
_cell.angle_beta   90.00
_cell.angle_gamma   90.00
#
_symmetry.space_group_name_H-M   'P 1'
#
loop_
_entity.id
_entity.type
_entity.pdbx_description
1 polymer ?
#
loop_
_entity_poly.entity_id
_entity_poly.type
_entity_poly.pdbx_seq_one_letter_code
_entity_poly.pdbx_strand_id
1 'polypeptide(L)'
;MPTNGTIKVLDRDFEIVSYDNDLQIRDTLEDYKDDTNNRRFCIVSPKDDADNLVISDFMARSSCIEITPQFLLEFSQDGYVWFEEVNQLKGEDFWDNFDRLKKYRSNLPNNISQMECESIILSAMLNIDLSKSLLPVAAIELQRKLDRDEKIANFRIKYPRLIESLERKVHDAIPLMARVGSDDDLVKFLWLTYSLSQHCDNYELLLPRILGDDIWQKYGDFPIERSEEICEQLIERDPMRSIAQIKVVEDWLNQDEERMRIFKGWIGVGSGNITKAGEYASKEKCFCTPLKDALRIIARAMVSSNTMVLPQQLMNSILKNIAINHIFLQDDSSYARILDTFKSFSDLYEFMNLIREIKKKEWWHYKEKKDNINLWLQEIYPKYISRVEILRDRIETFNFRCELLSSNLMQKIVSEAKQVLTAMGEDFANLIQKFYSLWVMEIEKQRPDLITDFMPKIFLPLFNKYIKSENQSAFIIVFDGMRWDEWELLKPMILKMFHGKLAM
;
A
#
# COMPACT_ATOMS: atom_id res chain seq x y z
N MET A 1 29.95 -8.73 60.97
CA MET A 1 30.84 -7.56 61.23
C MET A 1 30.09 -6.29 60.87
N PRO A 2 30.20 -5.15 61.59
CA PRO A 2 30.52 -4.91 63.00
C PRO A 2 29.25 -4.84 63.87
N THR A 3 29.40 -5.19 65.15
CA THR A 3 28.39 -5.34 66.22
C THR A 3 28.11 -4.05 67.00
N ASN A 4 28.33 -2.88 66.40
CA ASN A 4 27.90 -1.55 66.83
C ASN A 4 28.40 -0.55 65.77
N GLY A 5 27.50 0.29 65.26
CA GLY A 5 27.83 1.26 64.21
C GLY A 5 26.59 2.03 63.79
N THR A 6 26.74 3.02 62.91
CA THR A 6 25.60 3.74 62.35
C THR A 6 25.36 3.29 60.91
N ILE A 7 24.15 2.84 60.59
CA ILE A 7 23.70 2.66 59.21
C ILE A 7 23.13 3.97 58.70
N LYS A 8 23.66 4.44 57.59
CA LYS A 8 23.15 5.64 56.95
C LYS A 8 22.05 5.25 55.98
N VAL A 9 20.83 5.66 56.29
CA VAL A 9 19.65 5.44 55.45
C VAL A 9 19.23 6.80 54.92
N LEU A 10 19.55 7.04 53.65
CA LEU A 10 19.48 8.36 53.00
C LEU A 10 20.37 9.42 53.69
N ASP A 11 19.79 10.55 54.10
CA ASP A 11 20.50 11.67 54.73
C ASP A 11 20.62 11.53 56.26
N ARG A 12 20.20 10.37 56.80
CA ARG A 12 19.98 10.18 58.22
C ARG A 12 20.78 9.00 58.72
N ASP A 13 21.51 9.22 59.81
CA ASP A 13 22.26 8.19 60.49
C ASP A 13 21.35 7.49 61.52
N PHE A 14 21.31 6.17 61.44
CA PHE A 14 20.61 5.30 62.38
C PHE A 14 21.63 4.46 63.13
N GLU A 15 21.55 4.42 64.45
CA GLU A 15 22.37 3.53 65.26
C GLU A 15 21.92 2.07 65.06
N ILE A 16 22.85 1.20 64.69
CA ILE A 16 22.62 -0.24 64.58
C ILE A 16 22.76 -0.82 65.98
N VAL A 17 21.66 -1.37 66.47
CA VAL A 17 21.59 -2.04 67.77
C VAL A 17 21.38 -3.51 67.52
N SER A 18 22.38 -4.33 67.80
CA SER A 18 22.24 -5.79 67.72
C SER A 18 21.75 -6.36 69.04
N TYR A 19 20.94 -7.42 68.98
CA TYR A 19 20.57 -8.22 70.15
C TYR A 19 21.16 -9.63 70.01
N ASP A 20 21.60 -10.23 71.13
CA ASP A 20 22.31 -11.52 71.09
C ASP A 20 21.38 -12.74 71.07
N ASN A 21 20.14 -12.59 71.55
CA ASN A 21 19.14 -13.66 71.64
C ASN A 21 17.73 -13.09 71.44
N ASP A 22 16.87 -13.78 70.69
CA ASP A 22 15.46 -13.39 70.45
C ASP A 22 14.68 -13.13 71.75
N LEU A 23 15.06 -13.78 72.86
CA LEU A 23 14.44 -13.52 74.18
C LEU A 23 14.79 -12.14 74.77
N GLN A 24 15.87 -11.51 74.31
CA GLN A 24 16.36 -10.20 74.77
C GLN A 24 15.96 -9.04 73.85
N ILE A 25 15.29 -9.33 72.72
CA ILE A 25 14.83 -8.30 71.79
C ILE A 25 13.91 -7.29 72.47
N ARG A 26 13.12 -7.73 73.44
CA ARG A 26 12.17 -6.88 74.18
C ARG A 26 12.86 -5.88 75.10
N ASP A 27 13.85 -6.32 75.86
CA ASP A 27 14.62 -5.43 76.74
C ASP A 27 15.34 -4.37 75.89
N THR A 28 15.92 -4.81 74.78
CA THR A 28 16.53 -3.93 73.78
C THR A 28 15.52 -2.97 73.14
N LEU A 29 14.29 -3.40 72.88
CA LEU A 29 13.24 -2.53 72.32
C LEU A 29 12.74 -1.50 73.34
N GLU A 30 12.46 -1.90 74.58
CA GLU A 30 11.95 -0.99 75.61
C GLU A 30 12.98 0.06 76.01
N ASP A 31 14.28 -0.28 76.02
CA ASP A 31 15.37 0.68 76.28
C ASP A 31 15.42 1.83 75.27
N TYR A 32 14.94 1.61 74.04
CA TYR A 32 15.00 2.59 72.95
C TYR A 32 13.62 3.15 72.56
N LYS A 33 12.52 2.49 72.95
CA LYS A 33 11.13 2.88 72.62
C LYS A 33 10.69 4.18 73.29
N ASP A 34 11.17 4.44 74.50
CA ASP A 34 10.89 5.67 75.26
C ASP A 34 12.05 6.69 75.20
N ASP A 35 13.01 6.51 74.27
CA ASP A 35 14.13 7.43 74.13
C ASP A 35 13.68 8.78 73.55
N THR A 36 13.44 9.72 74.45
CA THR A 36 13.01 11.09 74.17
C THR A 36 14.10 11.96 73.54
N ASN A 37 15.34 11.46 73.40
CA ASN A 37 16.46 12.21 72.83
C ASN A 37 16.51 12.20 71.29
N ASN A 38 15.43 11.75 70.64
CA ASN A 38 15.29 11.75 69.17
C ASN A 38 16.39 10.93 68.46
N ARG A 39 16.97 9.94 69.16
CA ARG A 39 17.95 9.01 68.59
C ARG A 39 17.22 8.07 67.64
N ARG A 40 17.78 7.91 66.44
CA ARG A 40 17.24 7.03 65.41
C ARG A 40 18.04 5.75 65.46
N PHE A 41 17.37 4.62 65.58
CA PHE A 41 18.01 3.33 65.75
C PHE A 41 17.35 2.29 64.84
N CYS A 42 18.11 1.26 64.50
CA CYS A 42 17.67 0.08 63.77
C CYS A 42 18.12 -1.14 64.57
N ILE A 43 17.16 -1.90 65.08
CA ILE A 43 17.45 -3.13 65.82
C ILE A 43 17.58 -4.26 64.80
N VAL A 44 18.75 -4.87 64.72
CA VAL A 44 19.09 -5.85 63.67
C VAL A 44 19.39 -7.20 64.30
N SER A 45 18.79 -8.25 63.74
CA SER A 45 19.09 -9.63 64.10
C SER A 45 20.48 -10.03 63.62
N PRO A 46 21.30 -10.68 64.46
CA PRO A 46 22.61 -11.19 64.04
C PRO A 46 22.51 -12.49 63.23
N LYS A 47 21.31 -13.02 62.98
CA LYS A 47 21.08 -14.28 62.28
C LYS A 47 21.06 -14.11 60.76
N ASP A 48 21.47 -15.15 60.03
CA ASP A 48 21.43 -15.20 58.56
C ASP A 48 19.97 -15.27 58.04
N ASP A 49 19.77 -14.89 56.77
CA ASP A 49 18.46 -14.72 56.12
C ASP A 49 17.53 -15.95 56.22
N ALA A 50 18.09 -17.15 56.23
CA ALA A 50 17.31 -18.39 56.34
C ALA A 50 16.71 -18.60 57.76
N ASP A 51 17.38 -18.09 58.80
CA ASP A 51 17.01 -18.27 60.20
C ASP A 51 16.17 -17.09 60.75
N ASN A 52 16.15 -15.94 60.05
CA ASN A 52 15.34 -14.77 60.41
C ASN A 52 13.83 -14.97 60.20
N LEU A 53 13.42 -15.98 59.44
CA LEU A 53 12.01 -16.28 59.15
C LEU A 53 11.23 -16.84 60.36
N VAL A 54 11.91 -17.17 61.47
CA VAL A 54 11.33 -17.89 62.61
C VAL A 54 11.56 -17.14 63.93
N ILE A 55 11.33 -15.83 63.95
CA ILE A 55 11.20 -15.12 65.23
C ILE A 55 9.81 -15.43 65.80
N SER A 56 9.77 -16.28 66.83
CA SER A 56 8.53 -16.68 67.49
C SER A 56 8.08 -15.58 68.46
N ASP A 57 7.37 -14.56 67.96
CA ASP A 57 6.77 -13.53 68.81
C ASP A 57 5.53 -14.11 69.51
N PHE A 58 5.65 -14.40 70.81
CA PHE A 58 4.55 -15.00 71.55
C PHE A 58 3.48 -14.00 72.00
N MET A 59 3.66 -12.67 71.94
CA MET A 59 2.64 -11.74 72.50
C MET A 59 2.63 -10.29 71.97
N ALA A 60 3.48 -9.82 71.05
CA ALA A 60 3.49 -8.40 70.64
C ALA A 60 2.96 -8.16 69.22
N ARG A 61 2.13 -7.11 69.07
CA ARG A 61 1.72 -6.57 67.77
C ARG A 61 2.89 -5.79 67.16
N SER A 62 3.86 -6.50 66.62
CA SER A 62 4.92 -5.96 65.78
C SER A 62 4.41 -5.92 64.33
N SER A 63 4.14 -4.72 63.81
CA SER A 63 3.84 -4.55 62.38
C SER A 63 5.13 -4.76 61.58
N CYS A 64 5.37 -5.99 61.11
CA CYS A 64 6.35 -6.25 60.06
C CYS A 64 5.93 -5.47 58.80
N ILE A 65 6.76 -4.51 58.40
CA ILE A 65 6.64 -3.85 57.09
C ILE A 65 7.60 -4.58 56.18
N GLU A 66 7.07 -5.35 55.23
CA GLU A 66 7.86 -5.94 54.15
C GLU A 66 8.45 -4.82 53.30
N ILE A 67 9.78 -4.75 53.24
CA ILE A 67 10.50 -3.80 52.39
C ILE A 67 10.62 -4.41 51.00
N THR A 68 9.70 -4.04 50.11
CA THR A 68 9.72 -4.49 48.71
C THR A 68 10.70 -3.66 47.86
N PRO A 69 11.19 -4.20 46.73
CA PRO A 69 11.95 -3.42 45.73
C PRO A 69 11.27 -2.11 45.33
N GLN A 70 9.95 -2.13 45.18
CA GLN A 70 9.14 -0.94 44.94
C GLN A 70 9.28 0.08 46.08
N PHE A 71 9.08 -0.34 47.33
CA PHE A 71 9.16 0.55 48.49
C PHE A 71 10.55 1.18 48.62
N LEU A 72 11.62 0.41 48.37
CA LEU A 72 12.99 0.93 48.34
C LEU A 72 13.21 1.98 47.26
N LEU A 73 12.68 1.75 46.06
CA LEU A 73 12.84 2.69 44.95
C LEU A 73 12.05 3.98 45.19
N GLU A 74 10.81 3.90 45.69
CA GLU A 74 9.98 5.04 46.08
C GLU A 74 10.65 5.85 47.20
N PHE A 75 11.18 5.17 48.22
CA PHE A 75 11.91 5.80 49.31
C PHE A 75 13.22 6.45 48.84
N SER A 76 13.88 5.87 47.85
CA SER A 76 15.13 6.43 47.29
C SER A 76 14.92 7.55 46.27
N GLN A 77 13.67 7.81 45.87
CA GLN A 77 13.26 8.79 44.87
C GLN A 77 11.99 9.52 45.33
N ASP A 78 12.15 10.44 46.29
CA ASP A 78 11.05 11.22 46.84
C ASP A 78 10.17 11.85 45.74
N GLY A 79 8.86 11.58 45.82
CA GLY A 79 7.85 12.09 44.89
C GLY A 79 7.63 11.24 43.63
N TYR A 80 8.34 10.12 43.47
CA TYR A 80 8.11 9.15 42.40
C TYR A 80 7.32 7.94 42.91
N VAL A 81 6.27 7.56 42.18
CA VAL A 81 5.51 6.33 42.43
C VAL A 81 6.02 5.24 41.49
N TRP A 82 6.22 4.04 42.04
CA TRP A 82 6.60 2.84 41.30
C TRP A 82 5.44 1.84 41.23
N PHE A 83 5.48 0.98 40.23
CA PHE A 83 4.51 -0.09 40.02
C PHE A 83 5.06 -1.39 40.60
N GLU A 84 4.18 -2.27 41.12
CA GLU A 84 4.57 -3.55 41.74
C GLU A 84 5.38 -4.46 40.79
N GLU A 85 5.30 -4.24 39.48
CA GLU A 85 6.08 -4.93 38.44
C GLU A 85 7.59 -4.94 38.71
N VAL A 86 8.15 -3.95 39.41
CA VAL A 86 9.59 -3.94 39.74
C VAL A 86 9.98 -5.04 40.75
N ASN A 87 9.01 -5.52 41.53
CA ASN A 87 9.20 -6.63 42.46
C ASN A 87 9.45 -7.97 41.75
N GLN A 88 9.33 -8.01 40.41
CA GLN A 88 9.67 -9.19 39.61
C GLN A 88 11.19 -9.45 39.57
N LEU A 89 12.04 -8.43 39.75
CA LEU A 89 13.49 -8.60 39.78
C LEU A 89 13.92 -9.27 41.09
N LYS A 90 14.72 -10.35 40.98
CA LYS A 90 15.10 -11.19 42.14
C LYS A 90 16.54 -10.94 42.57
N GLY A 91 16.75 -10.75 43.87
CA GLY A 91 18.08 -10.75 44.51
C GLY A 91 19.06 -9.79 43.83
N GLU A 92 20.19 -10.33 43.37
CA GLU A 92 21.27 -9.56 42.71
C GLU A 92 20.78 -8.81 41.46
N ASP A 93 19.82 -9.35 40.69
CA ASP A 93 19.34 -8.70 39.46
C ASP A 93 18.67 -7.33 39.75
N PHE A 94 18.07 -7.15 40.93
CA PHE A 94 17.56 -5.84 41.36
C PHE A 94 18.70 -4.90 41.75
N TRP A 95 19.62 -5.36 42.60
CA TRP A 95 20.71 -4.55 43.13
C TRP A 95 21.70 -4.11 42.06
N ASP A 96 22.03 -4.98 41.10
CA ASP A 96 22.90 -4.68 39.96
C ASP A 96 22.33 -3.61 39.02
N ASN A 97 21.00 -3.44 39.03
CA ASN A 97 20.29 -2.51 38.18
C ASN A 97 19.72 -1.30 38.94
N PHE A 98 19.89 -1.22 40.26
CA PHE A 98 19.27 -0.21 41.12
C PHE A 98 19.49 1.22 40.64
N ASP A 99 20.74 1.61 40.36
CA ASP A 99 21.08 2.94 39.88
C ASP A 99 20.52 3.22 38.47
N ARG A 100 20.46 2.20 37.60
CA ARG A 100 19.92 2.34 36.25
C ARG A 100 18.40 2.47 36.27
N LEU A 101 17.71 1.72 37.13
CA LEU A 101 16.27 1.86 37.34
C LEU A 101 15.93 3.30 37.73
N LYS A 102 16.65 3.86 38.71
CA LYS A 102 16.50 5.27 39.11
C LYS A 102 16.76 6.24 37.96
N LYS A 103 17.83 6.01 37.19
CA LYS A 103 18.23 6.86 36.05
C LYS A 103 17.20 6.86 34.92
N TYR A 104 16.63 5.72 34.56
CA TYR A 104 15.60 5.67 33.51
C TYR A 104 14.26 6.21 34.03
N ARG A 105 13.96 6.03 35.32
CA ARG A 105 12.76 6.57 35.97
C ARG A 105 12.69 8.10 35.96
N SER A 106 13.83 8.78 36.14
CA SER A 106 13.88 10.25 36.18
C SER A 106 13.51 10.94 34.86
N ASN A 107 13.48 10.19 33.75
CA ASN A 107 13.12 10.72 32.43
C ASN A 107 11.60 10.76 32.17
N LEU A 108 10.78 10.29 33.12
CA LEU A 108 9.33 10.15 32.99
C LEU A 108 8.59 10.93 34.09
N PRO A 109 7.28 11.24 33.89
CA PRO A 109 6.47 11.94 34.89
C PRO A 109 6.38 11.18 36.22
N ASN A 110 5.96 11.87 37.29
CA ASN A 110 5.88 11.30 38.65
C ASN A 110 4.94 10.08 38.74
N ASN A 111 3.92 10.02 37.89
CA ASN A 111 3.09 8.83 37.70
C ASN A 111 3.43 8.20 36.35
N ILE A 112 3.64 6.90 36.37
CA ILE A 112 3.87 6.08 35.17
C ILE A 112 2.74 5.06 35.03
N SER A 113 2.65 4.41 33.89
CA SER A 113 1.80 3.25 33.65
C SER A 113 2.59 1.95 33.86
N GLN A 114 1.86 0.83 33.93
CA GLN A 114 2.46 -0.51 33.96
C GLN A 114 3.44 -0.73 32.80
N MET A 115 3.06 -0.35 31.57
CA MET A 115 3.91 -0.47 30.37
C MET A 115 5.17 0.39 30.44
N GLU A 116 5.09 1.57 31.05
CA GLU A 116 6.25 2.44 31.27
C GLU A 116 7.19 1.85 32.34
N CYS A 117 6.65 1.22 33.39
CA CYS A 117 7.44 0.50 34.39
C CYS A 117 8.21 -0.67 33.78
N GLU A 118 7.55 -1.52 32.98
CA GLU A 118 8.21 -2.61 32.24
C GLU A 118 9.32 -2.08 31.32
N SER A 119 9.07 -0.95 30.65
CA SER A 119 10.06 -0.31 29.78
C SER A 119 11.27 0.19 30.56
N ILE A 120 11.09 0.73 31.77
CA ILE A 120 12.19 1.14 32.65
C ILE A 120 13.02 -0.07 33.09
N ILE A 121 12.36 -1.15 33.50
CA ILE A 121 13.02 -2.39 33.95
C ILE A 121 13.87 -2.97 32.81
N LEU A 122 13.28 -3.13 31.63
CA LEU A 122 14.00 -3.60 30.43
C LEU A 122 15.16 -2.66 30.06
N SER A 123 14.97 -1.35 30.18
CA SER A 123 16.01 -0.37 29.90
C SER A 123 17.21 -0.51 30.83
N ALA A 124 16.97 -0.76 32.11
CA ALA A 124 18.02 -0.97 33.10
C ALA A 124 18.81 -2.25 32.83
N MET A 125 18.11 -3.37 32.57
CA MET A 125 18.71 -4.68 32.33
C MET A 125 19.54 -4.75 31.04
N LEU A 126 19.05 -4.13 29.96
CA LEU A 126 19.69 -4.13 28.65
C LEU A 126 20.61 -2.94 28.41
N ASN A 127 20.55 -1.93 29.30
CA ASN A 127 21.24 -0.66 29.16
C ASN A 127 20.94 0.05 27.82
N ILE A 128 19.66 0.03 27.41
CA ILE A 128 19.13 0.68 26.21
C ILE A 128 17.94 1.53 26.64
N ASP A 129 17.82 2.77 26.18
CA ASP A 129 16.68 3.62 26.52
C ASP A 129 15.41 3.18 25.76
N LEU A 130 14.58 2.35 26.40
CA LEU A 130 13.30 1.89 25.89
C LEU A 130 12.14 2.76 26.38
N SER A 131 12.38 3.85 27.12
CA SER A 131 11.29 4.76 27.51
C SER A 131 10.76 5.57 26.31
N LYS A 132 11.52 5.60 25.21
CA LYS A 132 11.15 6.23 23.94
C LYS A 132 10.74 5.18 22.90
N SER A 133 10.06 5.63 21.85
CA SER A 133 9.78 4.79 20.68
C SER A 133 11.09 4.30 20.07
N LEU A 134 11.19 2.98 19.84
CA LEU A 134 12.34 2.37 19.20
C LEU A 134 12.46 2.83 17.74
N LEU A 135 13.68 3.14 17.30
CA LEU A 135 13.97 3.37 15.88
C LEU A 135 14.07 2.03 15.14
N PRO A 136 13.67 1.95 13.86
CA PRO A 136 13.66 0.69 13.11
C PRO A 136 15.00 -0.04 13.05
N VAL A 137 16.11 0.69 12.90
CA VAL A 137 17.47 0.12 12.84
C VAL A 137 17.86 -0.52 14.17
N ALA A 138 17.61 0.19 15.28
CA ALA A 138 17.85 -0.31 16.63
C ALA A 138 16.96 -1.52 16.94
N ALA A 139 15.73 -1.55 16.42
CA ALA A 139 14.80 -2.65 16.60
C ALA A 139 15.25 -3.92 15.85
N ILE A 140 15.82 -3.80 14.64
CA ILE A 140 16.41 -4.92 13.89
C ILE A 140 17.64 -5.48 14.62
N GLU A 141 18.52 -4.63 15.13
CA GLU A 141 19.67 -5.07 15.93
C GLU A 141 19.23 -5.79 17.21
N LEU A 142 18.18 -5.28 17.86
CA LEU A 142 17.63 -5.90 19.07
C LEU A 142 16.94 -7.24 18.76
N GLN A 143 16.25 -7.37 17.62
CA GLN A 143 15.71 -8.64 17.15
C GLN A 143 16.81 -9.69 16.95
N ARG A 144 17.91 -9.32 16.29
CA ARG A 144 19.05 -10.23 16.10
C ARG A 144 19.67 -10.68 17.42
N LYS A 145 19.67 -9.80 18.43
CA LYS A 145 20.11 -10.15 19.80
C LYS A 145 19.10 -11.05 20.50
N LEU A 146 17.80 -10.79 20.38
CA LEU A 146 16.74 -11.66 20.93
C LEU A 146 16.87 -13.11 20.47
N ASP A 147 17.33 -13.32 19.22
CA ASP A 147 17.48 -14.65 18.62
C ASP A 147 18.82 -15.34 18.93
N ARG A 148 19.88 -14.59 19.31
CA ARG A 148 21.27 -15.10 19.35
C ARG A 148 22.04 -14.82 20.64
N ASP A 149 21.54 -13.96 21.53
CA ASP A 149 22.25 -13.53 22.73
C ASP A 149 21.93 -14.44 23.93
N GLU A 150 22.96 -15.11 24.47
CA GLU A 150 22.85 -16.02 25.62
C GLU A 150 22.32 -15.32 26.88
N LYS A 151 22.62 -14.03 27.07
CA LYS A 151 22.16 -13.26 28.23
C LYS A 151 20.65 -13.01 28.15
N ILE A 152 20.14 -12.72 26.97
CA ILE A 152 18.71 -12.55 26.73
C ILE A 152 17.98 -13.90 26.84
N ALA A 153 18.58 -14.99 26.36
CA ALA A 153 18.02 -16.33 26.56
C ALA A 153 17.88 -16.69 28.04
N ASN A 154 18.87 -16.36 28.87
CA ASN A 154 18.80 -16.52 30.33
C ASN A 154 17.72 -15.65 30.97
N PHE A 155 17.56 -14.40 30.53
CA PHE A 155 16.46 -13.54 31.00
C PHE A 155 15.09 -14.03 30.58
N ARG A 156 14.93 -14.67 29.42
CA ARG A 156 13.66 -15.27 28.99
C ARG A 156 13.19 -16.38 29.94
N ILE A 157 14.13 -17.13 30.52
CA ILE A 157 13.82 -18.17 31.52
C ILE A 157 13.45 -17.53 32.86
N LYS A 158 14.22 -16.52 33.30
CA LYS A 158 14.00 -15.88 34.61
C LYS A 158 12.77 -14.96 34.66
N TYR A 159 12.50 -14.24 33.57
CA TYR A 159 11.56 -13.12 33.48
C TYR A 159 10.73 -13.15 32.17
N PRO A 160 9.90 -14.17 31.95
CA PRO A 160 9.22 -14.38 30.66
C PRO A 160 8.33 -13.21 30.24
N ARG A 161 7.57 -12.62 31.16
CA ARG A 161 6.65 -11.50 30.87
C ARG A 161 7.36 -10.23 30.41
N LEU A 162 8.53 -9.92 30.98
CA LEU A 162 9.34 -8.77 30.55
C LEU A 162 9.88 -8.98 29.14
N ILE A 163 10.33 -10.20 28.82
CA ILE A 163 10.80 -10.52 27.47
C ILE A 163 9.66 -10.50 26.44
N GLU A 164 8.46 -11.00 26.78
CA GLU A 164 7.29 -10.88 25.91
C GLU A 164 6.93 -9.40 25.61
N SER A 165 7.03 -8.53 26.62
CA SER A 165 6.81 -7.07 26.45
C SER A 165 7.87 -6.44 25.53
N LEU A 166 9.14 -6.86 25.68
CA LEU A 166 10.23 -6.45 24.79
C LEU A 166 10.02 -6.91 23.34
N GLU A 167 9.62 -8.16 23.13
CA GLU A 167 9.35 -8.72 21.81
C GLU A 167 8.21 -7.97 21.12
N ARG A 168 7.12 -7.67 21.85
CA ARG A 168 6.02 -6.87 21.34
C ARG A 168 6.49 -5.47 20.93
N LYS A 169 7.30 -4.82 21.77
CA LYS A 169 7.84 -3.49 21.50
C LYS A 169 8.81 -3.46 20.32
N VAL A 170 9.62 -4.50 20.13
CA VAL A 170 10.47 -4.69 18.94
C VAL A 170 9.62 -4.93 17.70
N HIS A 171 8.61 -5.79 17.81
CA HIS A 171 7.69 -6.07 16.71
C HIS A 171 6.94 -4.82 16.24
N ASP A 172 6.44 -4.02 17.18
CA ASP A 172 5.74 -2.76 16.90
C ASP A 172 6.67 -1.69 16.30
N ALA A 173 7.96 -1.71 16.68
CA ALA A 173 8.95 -0.72 16.27
C ALA A 173 9.83 -1.14 15.07
N ILE A 174 9.67 -2.35 14.54
CA ILE A 174 10.14 -2.72 13.21
C ILE A 174 8.99 -2.45 12.24
N PRO A 175 8.90 -1.26 11.61
CA PRO A 175 8.23 -1.16 10.34
C PRO A 175 8.87 -2.19 9.43
N LEU A 176 8.07 -3.16 9.00
CA LEU A 176 8.47 -4.23 8.09
C LEU A 176 9.23 -3.67 6.86
N MET A 177 8.89 -2.45 6.46
CA MET A 177 9.53 -1.63 5.45
C MET A 177 11.04 -1.41 5.64
N ALA A 178 11.54 -1.20 6.87
CA ALA A 178 12.97 -0.95 7.12
C ALA A 178 13.85 -2.20 6.91
N ARG A 179 13.32 -3.38 7.26
CA ARG A 179 13.98 -4.67 7.04
C ARG A 179 13.96 -5.09 5.57
N VAL A 180 12.82 -4.91 4.90
CA VAL A 180 12.67 -5.23 3.47
C VAL A 180 13.50 -4.29 2.58
N GLY A 181 13.59 -2.99 2.91
CA GLY A 181 14.37 -2.05 2.09
C GLY A 181 15.89 -2.16 2.15
N SER A 182 16.44 -3.03 3.00
CA SER A 182 17.89 -3.22 3.14
C SER A 182 18.36 -4.62 2.69
N ASP A 183 17.42 -5.49 2.28
CA ASP A 183 17.71 -6.85 1.88
C ASP A 183 16.97 -7.21 0.58
N ASP A 184 17.67 -7.06 -0.54
CA ASP A 184 17.11 -7.32 -1.88
C ASP A 184 16.72 -8.80 -2.08
N ASP A 185 17.32 -9.74 -1.36
CA ASP A 185 17.00 -11.17 -1.48
C ASP A 185 15.67 -11.48 -0.78
N LEU A 186 15.42 -10.85 0.37
CA LEU A 186 14.13 -10.92 1.05
C LEU A 186 13.01 -10.28 0.22
N VAL A 187 13.30 -9.15 -0.46
CA VAL A 187 12.35 -8.50 -1.39
C VAL A 187 11.93 -9.47 -2.50
N LYS A 188 12.90 -10.11 -3.16
CA LYS A 188 12.63 -11.08 -4.23
C LYS A 188 11.81 -12.26 -3.73
N PHE A 189 12.18 -12.81 -2.57
CA PHE A 189 11.46 -13.92 -1.94
C PHE A 189 9.99 -13.56 -1.68
N LEU A 190 9.72 -12.42 -1.01
CA LEU A 190 8.37 -12.03 -0.62
C LEU A 190 7.45 -11.82 -1.82
N TRP A 191 7.85 -10.98 -2.78
CA TRP A 191 6.97 -10.61 -3.89
C TRP A 191 6.73 -11.76 -4.88
N LEU A 192 7.73 -12.65 -5.08
CA LEU A 192 7.52 -13.85 -5.89
C LEU A 192 6.59 -14.85 -5.22
N THR A 193 6.77 -15.06 -3.91
CA THR A 193 5.89 -15.93 -3.12
C THR A 193 4.46 -15.42 -3.18
N TYR A 194 4.26 -14.11 -2.95
CA TYR A 194 2.97 -13.47 -3.03
C TYR A 194 2.32 -13.61 -4.43
N SER A 195 3.04 -13.29 -5.52
CA SER A 195 2.43 -13.43 -6.86
C SER A 195 2.09 -14.89 -7.20
N LEU A 196 3.00 -15.83 -6.94
CA LEU A 196 2.74 -17.23 -7.24
C LEU A 196 1.59 -17.80 -6.43
N SER A 197 1.45 -17.40 -5.17
CA SER A 197 0.36 -17.90 -4.31
C SER A 197 -1.03 -17.46 -4.78
N GLN A 198 -1.14 -16.29 -5.41
CA GLN A 198 -2.40 -15.81 -6.00
C GLN A 198 -2.81 -16.57 -7.27
N HIS A 199 -1.88 -17.30 -7.90
CA HIS A 199 -2.05 -17.75 -9.29
C HIS A 199 -1.77 -19.23 -9.55
N CYS A 200 -1.06 -19.93 -8.66
CA CYS A 200 -0.67 -21.31 -8.88
C CYS A 200 -0.82 -22.17 -7.62
N ASP A 201 -1.53 -23.29 -7.74
CA ASP A 201 -1.54 -24.30 -6.69
C ASP A 201 -0.16 -24.98 -6.58
N ASN A 202 0.24 -25.38 -5.38
CA ASN A 202 1.55 -26.00 -5.08
C ASN A 202 2.77 -25.16 -5.51
N TYR A 203 2.64 -23.83 -5.45
CA TYR A 203 3.72 -22.91 -5.82
C TYR A 203 5.00 -23.05 -4.99
N GLU A 204 4.91 -23.64 -3.80
CA GLU A 204 6.06 -23.91 -2.91
C GLU A 204 7.13 -24.77 -3.60
N LEU A 205 6.71 -25.71 -4.46
CA LEU A 205 7.60 -26.57 -5.24
C LEU A 205 8.37 -25.80 -6.33
N LEU A 206 7.90 -24.59 -6.63
CA LEU A 206 8.36 -23.76 -7.74
C LEU A 206 9.37 -22.71 -7.28
N LEU A 207 9.22 -22.22 -6.04
CA LEU A 207 10.06 -21.19 -5.44
C LEU A 207 11.57 -21.50 -5.49
N PRO A 208 12.07 -22.70 -5.13
CA PRO A 208 13.51 -22.98 -5.14
C PRO A 208 14.13 -22.79 -6.52
N ARG A 209 13.40 -23.16 -7.57
CA ARG A 209 13.90 -23.13 -8.95
C ARG A 209 13.93 -21.72 -9.55
N ILE A 210 13.08 -20.79 -9.10
CA ILE A 210 13.17 -19.38 -9.51
C ILE A 210 14.17 -18.60 -8.67
N LEU A 211 14.13 -18.78 -7.35
CA LEU A 211 14.94 -18.02 -6.41
C LEU A 211 16.42 -18.44 -6.43
N GLY A 212 16.69 -19.68 -6.84
CA GLY A 212 18.02 -20.26 -6.82
C GLY A 212 18.46 -20.64 -5.40
N ASP A 213 19.56 -21.39 -5.32
CA ASP A 213 20.04 -21.97 -4.07
C ASP A 213 20.39 -20.90 -3.02
N ASP A 214 20.98 -19.77 -3.43
CA ASP A 214 21.44 -18.72 -2.51
C ASP A 214 20.30 -18.03 -1.75
N ILE A 215 19.21 -17.68 -2.43
CA ILE A 215 18.06 -17.02 -1.79
C ILE A 215 17.22 -18.06 -1.04
N TRP A 216 17.04 -19.24 -1.63
CA TRP A 216 16.26 -20.31 -1.03
C TRP A 216 16.89 -20.84 0.27
N GLN A 217 18.22 -20.98 0.35
CA GLN A 217 18.88 -21.37 1.60
C GLN A 217 18.73 -20.33 2.71
N LYS A 218 18.63 -19.03 2.38
CA LYS A 218 18.47 -17.96 3.38
C LYS A 218 17.04 -17.83 3.90
N TYR A 219 16.06 -18.03 3.02
CA TYR A 219 14.66 -17.66 3.29
C TYR A 219 13.64 -18.77 3.07
N GLY A 220 14.04 -19.95 2.60
CA GLY A 220 13.14 -21.07 2.30
C GLY A 220 12.39 -21.61 3.53
N ASP A 221 12.94 -21.43 4.74
CA ASP A 221 12.28 -21.78 6.00
C ASP A 221 11.29 -20.69 6.49
N PHE A 222 11.17 -19.56 5.77
CA PHE A 222 10.26 -18.49 6.15
C PHE A 222 8.80 -18.91 5.91
N PRO A 223 7.89 -18.74 6.90
CA PRO A 223 6.50 -19.14 6.74
C PRO A 223 5.82 -18.44 5.57
N ILE A 224 5.28 -19.24 4.65
CA ILE A 224 4.75 -18.75 3.38
C ILE A 224 3.45 -17.96 3.60
N GLU A 225 2.54 -18.41 4.46
CA GLU A 225 1.30 -17.69 4.79
C GLU A 225 1.60 -16.29 5.35
N ARG A 226 2.67 -16.18 6.14
CA ARG A 226 3.15 -14.91 6.68
C ARG A 226 3.67 -13.97 5.60
N SER A 227 4.18 -14.50 4.48
CA SER A 227 4.67 -13.71 3.35
C SER A 227 3.53 -13.00 2.62
N GLU A 228 2.36 -13.65 2.50
CA GLU A 228 1.17 -13.03 1.89
C GLU A 228 0.63 -11.89 2.73
N GLU A 229 0.43 -12.13 4.03
CA GLU A 229 -0.05 -11.13 4.98
C GLU A 229 0.87 -9.91 5.00
N ILE A 230 2.19 -10.15 4.95
CA ILE A 230 3.21 -9.12 4.85
C ILE A 230 3.02 -8.26 3.59
N CYS A 231 2.85 -8.88 2.42
CA CYS A 231 2.74 -8.14 1.17
C CYS A 231 1.45 -7.32 1.12
N GLU A 232 0.31 -7.86 1.57
CA GLU A 232 -0.95 -7.11 1.66
C GLU A 232 -0.83 -5.90 2.60
N GLN A 233 -0.21 -6.06 3.78
CA GLN A 233 0.03 -4.95 4.69
C GLN A 233 0.98 -3.88 4.09
N LEU A 234 1.97 -4.30 3.30
CA LEU A 234 2.87 -3.37 2.61
C LEU A 234 2.15 -2.57 1.53
N ILE A 235 1.30 -3.23 0.74
CA ILE A 235 0.46 -2.56 -0.28
C ILE A 235 -0.45 -1.52 0.37
N GLU A 236 -1.08 -1.86 1.51
CA GLU A 236 -2.00 -0.95 2.21
C GLU A 236 -1.28 0.24 2.86
N ARG A 237 -0.12 0.01 3.49
CA ARG A 237 0.57 1.04 4.30
C ARG A 237 1.49 1.95 3.48
N ASP A 238 2.17 1.44 2.45
CA ASP A 238 3.09 2.22 1.59
C ASP A 238 3.11 1.64 0.16
N PRO A 239 2.12 2.02 -0.67
CA PRO A 239 2.02 1.53 -2.04
C PRO A 239 3.21 1.98 -2.91
N MET A 240 3.76 3.17 -2.69
CA MET A 240 4.89 3.69 -3.47
C MET A 240 6.17 2.88 -3.26
N ARG A 241 6.43 2.46 -2.02
CA ARG A 241 7.55 1.58 -1.73
C ARG A 241 7.33 0.17 -2.25
N SER A 242 6.11 -0.36 -2.16
CA SER A 242 5.74 -1.65 -2.75
C SER A 242 6.00 -1.64 -4.26
N ILE A 243 5.58 -0.58 -4.94
CA ILE A 243 5.88 -0.32 -6.35
C ILE A 243 7.39 -0.36 -6.59
N ALA A 244 8.19 0.41 -5.82
CA ALA A 244 9.65 0.42 -5.98
C ALA A 244 10.30 -0.97 -5.81
N GLN A 245 9.82 -1.76 -4.86
CA GLN A 245 10.30 -3.13 -4.64
C GLN A 245 9.94 -4.06 -5.80
N ILE A 246 8.71 -3.98 -6.30
CA ILE A 246 8.26 -4.78 -7.44
C ILE A 246 9.08 -4.45 -8.69
N LYS A 247 9.45 -3.17 -8.91
CA LYS A 247 10.37 -2.78 -9.98
C LYS A 247 11.70 -3.54 -9.91
N VAL A 248 12.30 -3.59 -8.71
CA VAL A 248 13.54 -4.34 -8.47
C VAL A 248 13.38 -5.82 -8.77
N VAL A 249 12.27 -6.43 -8.35
CA VAL A 249 12.01 -7.86 -8.61
C VAL A 249 11.78 -8.13 -10.09
N GLU A 250 11.04 -7.27 -10.79
CA GLU A 250 10.83 -7.40 -12.23
C GLU A 250 12.11 -7.20 -13.04
N ASP A 251 12.92 -6.20 -12.70
CA ASP A 251 14.22 -5.99 -13.34
C ASP A 251 15.11 -7.22 -13.14
N TRP A 252 15.13 -7.79 -11.93
CA TRP A 252 15.88 -9.02 -11.64
C TRP A 252 15.33 -10.24 -12.39
N LEU A 253 14.00 -10.39 -12.53
CA LEU A 253 13.41 -11.44 -13.36
C LEU A 253 13.80 -11.28 -14.84
N ASN A 254 13.81 -10.05 -15.35
CA ASN A 254 14.11 -9.74 -16.75
C ASN A 254 15.60 -9.90 -17.11
N GLN A 255 16.51 -9.92 -16.14
CA GLN A 255 17.95 -10.16 -16.37
C GLN A 255 18.26 -11.59 -16.85
N ASP A 256 17.35 -12.54 -16.61
CA ASP A 256 17.51 -13.94 -16.93
C ASP A 256 16.28 -14.44 -17.69
N GLU A 257 16.43 -14.64 -19.01
CA GLU A 257 15.35 -15.08 -19.88
C GLU A 257 14.74 -16.41 -19.43
N GLU A 258 15.56 -17.34 -18.91
CA GLU A 258 15.10 -18.64 -18.46
C GLU A 258 14.26 -18.49 -17.18
N ARG A 259 14.69 -17.65 -16.25
CA ARG A 259 13.94 -17.33 -15.03
C ARG A 259 12.58 -16.72 -15.35
N MET A 260 12.55 -15.71 -16.23
CA MET A 260 11.29 -15.08 -16.65
C MET A 260 10.39 -16.07 -17.39
N ARG A 261 10.96 -16.93 -18.24
CA ARG A 261 10.21 -17.98 -18.95
C ARG A 261 9.56 -18.97 -17.99
N ILE A 262 10.32 -19.41 -16.99
CA ILE A 262 9.82 -20.32 -15.93
C ILE A 262 8.69 -19.64 -15.17
N PHE A 263 8.90 -18.41 -14.69
CA PHE A 263 7.89 -17.64 -13.97
C PHE A 263 6.59 -17.50 -14.79
N LYS A 264 6.69 -17.02 -16.03
CA LYS A 264 5.55 -16.90 -16.97
C LYS A 264 4.87 -18.24 -17.23
N GLY A 265 5.63 -19.32 -17.34
CA GLY A 265 5.11 -20.68 -17.54
C GLY A 265 4.17 -21.10 -16.40
N TRP A 266 4.53 -20.77 -15.16
CA TRP A 266 3.78 -21.18 -13.98
C TRP A 266 2.54 -20.35 -13.71
N ILE A 267 2.61 -19.03 -13.90
CA ILE A 267 1.41 -18.16 -13.87
C ILE A 267 0.51 -18.34 -15.11
N GLY A 268 0.86 -19.25 -16.02
CA GLY A 268 0.04 -19.62 -17.18
C GLY A 268 0.14 -18.71 -18.40
N VAL A 269 0.89 -17.60 -18.31
CA VAL A 269 1.07 -16.61 -19.38
C VAL A 269 2.02 -17.12 -20.49
N GLY A 270 3.00 -17.96 -20.14
CA GLY A 270 4.00 -18.48 -21.09
C GLY A 270 3.48 -19.47 -22.13
N SER A 271 2.29 -20.05 -21.91
CA SER A 271 1.71 -21.10 -22.76
C SER A 271 0.92 -20.57 -23.96
N GLY A 272 0.65 -19.26 -24.02
CA GLY A 272 -0.28 -18.67 -25.00
C GLY A 272 -1.75 -19.05 -24.77
N ASN A 273 -2.07 -19.73 -23.66
CA ASN A 273 -3.44 -20.08 -23.29
C ASN A 273 -4.21 -18.82 -22.88
N ILE A 274 -5.23 -18.48 -23.66
CA ILE A 274 -5.99 -17.24 -23.49
C ILE A 274 -6.81 -17.25 -22.19
N THR A 275 -7.37 -18.40 -21.80
CA THR A 275 -8.14 -18.51 -20.55
C THR A 275 -7.26 -18.27 -19.34
N LYS A 276 -6.08 -18.91 -19.28
CA LYS A 276 -5.11 -18.69 -18.19
C LYS A 276 -4.58 -17.26 -18.15
N ALA A 277 -4.28 -16.68 -19.32
CA ALA A 277 -3.91 -15.27 -19.41
C ALA A 277 -5.03 -14.35 -18.88
N GLY A 278 -6.29 -14.68 -19.16
CA GLY A 278 -7.46 -13.97 -18.64
C GLY A 278 -7.61 -14.08 -17.12
N GLU A 279 -7.46 -15.29 -16.57
CA GLU A 279 -7.50 -15.54 -15.13
C GLU A 279 -6.41 -14.76 -14.40
N TYR A 280 -5.18 -14.82 -14.91
CA TYR A 280 -4.04 -14.06 -14.38
C TYR A 280 -4.32 -12.54 -14.44
N ALA A 281 -4.67 -12.01 -15.61
CA ALA A 281 -4.93 -10.58 -15.79
C ALA A 281 -6.10 -10.04 -14.95
N SER A 282 -7.03 -10.91 -14.54
CA SER A 282 -8.15 -10.53 -13.68
C SER A 282 -7.79 -10.38 -12.19
N LYS A 283 -6.66 -10.95 -11.77
CA LYS A 283 -6.25 -11.06 -10.36
C LYS A 283 -4.92 -10.37 -10.05
N GLU A 284 -3.99 -10.29 -11.01
CA GLU A 284 -2.65 -9.72 -10.81
C GLU A 284 -2.73 -8.24 -10.45
N LYS A 285 -2.18 -7.84 -9.30
CA LYS A 285 -2.23 -6.46 -8.79
C LYS A 285 -0.88 -5.75 -8.82
N CYS A 286 0.21 -6.49 -8.98
CA CYS A 286 1.56 -6.06 -8.67
C CYS A 286 2.46 -6.04 -9.91
N PHE A 287 2.59 -7.18 -10.61
CA PHE A 287 3.57 -7.35 -11.68
C PHE A 287 3.09 -6.77 -13.02
N CYS A 288 3.92 -5.94 -13.66
CA CYS A 288 3.57 -5.21 -14.88
C CYS A 288 3.91 -5.99 -16.16
N THR A 289 5.10 -6.58 -16.23
CA THR A 289 5.62 -7.27 -17.43
C THR A 289 4.79 -8.49 -17.80
N PRO A 290 4.49 -9.42 -16.87
CA PRO A 290 3.67 -10.57 -17.20
C PRO A 290 2.21 -10.18 -17.44
N LEU A 291 1.69 -9.16 -16.75
CA LEU A 291 0.35 -8.63 -17.01
C LEU A 291 0.24 -8.05 -18.41
N LYS A 292 1.23 -7.27 -18.84
CA LYS A 292 1.31 -6.76 -20.21
C LYS A 292 1.27 -7.90 -21.23
N ASP A 293 2.03 -8.97 -21.02
CA ASP A 293 2.03 -10.12 -21.93
C ASP A 293 0.72 -10.89 -21.92
N ALA A 294 0.07 -11.03 -20.75
CA ALA A 294 -1.28 -11.60 -20.67
C ALA A 294 -2.30 -10.78 -21.46
N LEU A 295 -2.31 -9.45 -21.29
CA LEU A 295 -3.17 -8.54 -22.06
C LEU A 295 -2.87 -8.61 -23.56
N ARG A 296 -1.60 -8.75 -23.96
CA ARG A 296 -1.22 -8.96 -25.37
C ARG A 296 -1.78 -10.26 -25.94
N ILE A 297 -1.71 -11.36 -25.20
CA ILE A 297 -2.29 -12.66 -25.62
C ILE A 297 -3.79 -12.50 -25.88
N ILE A 298 -4.50 -11.87 -24.95
CA ILE A 298 -5.95 -11.65 -25.04
C ILE A 298 -6.27 -10.69 -26.20
N ALA A 299 -5.55 -9.57 -26.32
CA ALA A 299 -5.73 -8.59 -27.38
C ALA A 299 -5.52 -9.19 -28.78
N ARG A 300 -4.45 -9.99 -28.96
CA ARG A 300 -4.19 -10.69 -30.22
C ARG A 300 -5.33 -11.62 -30.59
N ALA A 301 -5.86 -12.35 -29.62
CA ALA A 301 -6.99 -13.23 -29.84
C ALA A 301 -8.25 -12.44 -30.20
N MET A 302 -8.55 -11.34 -29.50
CA MET A 302 -9.72 -10.49 -29.78
C MET A 302 -9.74 -9.98 -31.23
N VAL A 303 -8.60 -9.59 -31.79
CA VAL A 303 -8.49 -9.10 -33.17
C VAL A 303 -8.45 -10.25 -34.19
N SER A 304 -7.92 -11.41 -33.80
CA SER A 304 -7.75 -12.53 -34.73
C SER A 304 -9.00 -13.39 -34.89
N SER A 305 -9.85 -13.46 -33.86
CA SER A 305 -11.10 -14.23 -33.89
C SER A 305 -12.32 -13.33 -34.07
N ASN A 306 -13.24 -13.71 -34.95
CA ASN A 306 -14.53 -13.03 -35.13
C ASN A 306 -15.53 -13.26 -33.98
N THR A 307 -15.17 -14.08 -32.98
CA THR A 307 -16.03 -14.47 -31.86
C THR A 307 -15.50 -13.96 -30.53
N MET A 308 -16.35 -14.05 -29.50
CA MET A 308 -16.00 -13.68 -28.15
C MET A 308 -15.00 -14.69 -27.56
N VAL A 309 -13.83 -14.19 -27.16
CA VAL A 309 -12.67 -15.02 -26.78
C VAL A 309 -12.73 -15.48 -25.33
N LEU A 310 -13.26 -14.63 -24.45
CA LEU A 310 -13.38 -14.87 -23.02
C LEU A 310 -14.82 -14.60 -22.55
N PRO A 311 -15.28 -15.25 -21.47
CA PRO A 311 -16.56 -14.93 -20.85
C PRO A 311 -16.66 -13.46 -20.43
N GLN A 312 -17.86 -12.87 -20.51
CA GLN A 312 -18.07 -11.44 -20.22
C GLN A 312 -17.66 -11.08 -18.78
N GLN A 313 -17.98 -11.98 -17.84
CA GLN A 313 -17.65 -11.81 -16.43
C GLN A 313 -16.15 -11.69 -16.23
N LEU A 314 -15.36 -12.57 -16.86
CA LEU A 314 -13.91 -12.54 -16.75
C LEU A 314 -13.34 -11.26 -17.38
N MET A 315 -13.85 -10.85 -18.53
CA MET A 315 -13.43 -9.60 -19.17
C MET A 315 -13.73 -8.37 -18.31
N ASN A 316 -14.91 -8.30 -17.68
CA ASN A 316 -15.26 -7.24 -16.75
C ASN A 316 -14.31 -7.21 -15.54
N SER A 317 -13.93 -8.38 -15.02
CA SER A 317 -12.95 -8.48 -13.93
C SER A 317 -11.58 -7.95 -14.34
N ILE A 318 -11.10 -8.26 -15.56
CA ILE A 318 -9.86 -7.72 -16.11
C ILE A 318 -9.93 -6.19 -16.21
N LEU A 319 -10.99 -5.65 -16.80
CA LEU A 319 -11.17 -4.19 -16.95
C LEU A 319 -11.24 -3.49 -15.58
N LYS A 320 -11.94 -4.08 -14.61
CA LYS A 320 -11.98 -3.56 -13.24
C LYS A 320 -10.59 -3.57 -12.61
N ASN A 321 -9.83 -4.65 -12.79
CA ASN A 321 -8.51 -4.79 -12.21
C ASN A 321 -7.55 -3.70 -12.70
N ILE A 322 -7.45 -3.52 -14.03
CA ILE A 322 -6.56 -2.53 -14.64
C ILE A 322 -7.04 -1.09 -14.50
N ALA A 323 -8.30 -0.85 -14.11
CA ALA A 323 -8.85 0.49 -13.94
C ALA A 323 -8.72 1.02 -12.50
N ILE A 324 -8.84 0.14 -11.49
CA ILE A 324 -8.90 0.60 -10.08
C ILE A 324 -8.11 -0.25 -9.06
N ASN A 325 -7.73 -1.50 -9.36
CA ASN A 325 -7.16 -2.38 -8.34
C ASN A 325 -5.63 -2.52 -8.44
N HIS A 326 -5.05 -2.34 -9.62
CA HIS A 326 -3.61 -2.53 -9.83
C HIS A 326 -2.80 -1.42 -9.15
N ILE A 327 -1.77 -1.77 -8.36
CA ILE A 327 -1.07 -0.80 -7.49
C ILE A 327 -0.38 0.32 -8.30
N PHE A 328 0.11 0.00 -9.51
CA PHE A 328 0.77 0.96 -10.41
C PHE A 328 -0.16 2.04 -10.98
N LEU A 329 -1.46 2.01 -10.67
CA LEU A 329 -2.37 3.13 -10.96
C LEU A 329 -2.04 4.39 -10.14
N GLN A 330 -1.32 4.24 -9.04
CA GLN A 330 -0.87 5.33 -8.17
C GLN A 330 0.55 5.83 -8.50
N ASP A 331 1.23 5.20 -9.48
CA ASP A 331 2.60 5.58 -9.85
C ASP A 331 2.58 6.74 -10.85
N ASP A 332 3.06 7.90 -10.41
CA ASP A 332 3.28 9.08 -11.27
C ASP A 332 4.63 9.01 -12.02
N SER A 333 5.49 8.03 -11.71
CA SER A 333 6.79 7.87 -12.35
C SER A 333 6.69 7.12 -13.68
N SER A 334 7.65 7.37 -14.58
CA SER A 334 7.72 6.81 -15.93
C SER A 334 8.01 5.30 -16.01
N TYR A 335 7.87 4.56 -14.89
CA TYR A 335 8.11 3.12 -14.92
C TYR A 335 6.97 2.42 -15.66
N ALA A 336 7.36 1.92 -16.83
CA ALA A 336 6.58 1.13 -17.75
C ALA A 336 5.39 1.89 -18.37
N ARG A 337 5.29 1.76 -19.69
CA ARG A 337 4.11 2.09 -20.51
C ARG A 337 2.92 1.18 -20.17
N ILE A 338 2.76 0.77 -18.91
CA ILE A 338 1.74 -0.15 -18.42
C ILE A 338 0.39 0.57 -18.36
N LEU A 339 0.36 1.83 -17.93
CA LEU A 339 -0.87 2.64 -18.00
C LEU A 339 -1.33 2.87 -19.45
N ASP A 340 -0.39 3.07 -20.39
CA ASP A 340 -0.70 3.12 -21.82
C ASP A 340 -1.22 1.76 -22.33
N THR A 341 -0.72 0.65 -21.77
CA THR A 341 -1.21 -0.71 -22.06
C THR A 341 -2.64 -0.86 -21.57
N PHE A 342 -2.95 -0.42 -20.35
CA PHE A 342 -4.29 -0.50 -19.76
C PHE A 342 -5.32 0.31 -20.57
N LYS A 343 -4.95 1.53 -20.95
CA LYS A 343 -5.77 2.39 -21.82
C LYS A 343 -5.96 1.76 -23.19
N SER A 344 -4.88 1.35 -23.86
CA SER A 344 -4.96 0.72 -25.18
C SER A 344 -5.80 -0.56 -25.16
N PHE A 345 -5.71 -1.38 -24.12
CA PHE A 345 -6.48 -2.61 -24.00
C PHE A 345 -7.97 -2.33 -23.78
N SER A 346 -8.30 -1.37 -22.91
CA SER A 346 -9.68 -0.95 -22.64
C SER A 346 -10.34 -0.35 -23.88
N ASP A 347 -9.65 0.57 -24.56
CA ASP A 347 -10.12 1.19 -25.81
C ASP A 347 -10.30 0.13 -26.92
N LEU A 348 -9.38 -0.83 -27.04
CA LEU A 348 -9.49 -1.95 -27.98
C LEU A 348 -10.73 -2.80 -27.70
N TYR A 349 -10.97 -3.17 -26.44
CA TYR A 349 -12.14 -3.96 -26.08
C TYR A 349 -13.45 -3.20 -26.37
N GLU A 350 -13.48 -1.91 -26.05
CA GLU A 350 -14.62 -1.04 -26.37
C GLU A 350 -14.86 -0.96 -27.88
N PHE A 351 -13.79 -0.75 -28.66
CA PHE A 351 -13.85 -0.72 -30.11
C PHE A 351 -14.43 -2.01 -30.69
N MET A 352 -13.93 -3.18 -30.26
CA MET A 352 -14.43 -4.46 -30.75
C MET A 352 -15.91 -4.67 -30.43
N ASN A 353 -16.35 -4.25 -29.24
CA ASN A 353 -17.76 -4.30 -28.88
C ASN A 353 -18.61 -3.33 -29.69
N LEU A 354 -18.12 -2.12 -29.93
CA LEU A 354 -18.80 -1.11 -30.74
C LEU A 354 -18.99 -1.59 -32.18
N ILE A 355 -17.96 -2.17 -32.80
CA ILE A 355 -18.05 -2.74 -34.15
C ILE A 355 -19.06 -3.88 -34.19
N ARG A 356 -19.05 -4.78 -33.19
CA ARG A 356 -20.05 -5.86 -33.09
C ARG A 356 -21.47 -5.31 -32.90
N GLU A 357 -21.62 -4.26 -32.11
CA GLU A 357 -22.91 -3.62 -31.89
C GLU A 357 -23.43 -3.01 -33.19
N ILE A 358 -22.61 -2.24 -33.90
CA ILE A 358 -22.95 -1.66 -35.22
C ILE A 358 -23.41 -2.77 -36.16
N LYS A 359 -22.63 -3.86 -36.28
CA LYS A 359 -22.93 -5.00 -37.17
C LYS A 359 -24.19 -5.78 -36.76
N LYS A 360 -24.79 -5.52 -35.59
CA LYS A 360 -26.07 -6.13 -35.16
C LYS A 360 -27.27 -5.21 -35.38
N LYS A 361 -27.06 -3.92 -35.65
CA LYS A 361 -28.17 -2.97 -35.81
C LYS A 361 -28.91 -3.25 -37.10
N GLU A 362 -30.24 -3.18 -37.07
CA GLU A 362 -31.05 -3.36 -38.28
C GLU A 362 -30.64 -2.37 -39.38
N TRP A 363 -30.40 -1.11 -39.01
CA TRP A 363 -29.97 -0.09 -39.96
C TRP A 363 -28.63 -0.42 -40.62
N TRP A 364 -27.74 -1.22 -40.00
CA TRP A 364 -26.51 -1.64 -40.67
C TRP A 364 -26.78 -2.52 -41.89
N HIS A 365 -27.82 -3.35 -41.85
CA HIS A 365 -28.14 -4.33 -42.90
C HIS A 365 -29.12 -3.80 -43.96
N TYR A 366 -30.00 -2.87 -43.61
CA TYR A 366 -31.07 -2.37 -44.49
C TYR A 366 -30.90 -0.88 -44.77
N LYS A 367 -30.56 -0.53 -46.02
CA LYS A 367 -30.33 0.86 -46.42
C LYS A 367 -31.55 1.74 -46.22
N GLU A 368 -32.76 1.20 -46.44
CA GLU A 368 -34.01 1.94 -46.30
C GLU A 368 -34.23 2.43 -44.86
N LYS A 369 -33.69 1.72 -43.86
CA LYS A 369 -33.75 2.14 -42.46
C LYS A 369 -32.85 3.34 -42.15
N LYS A 370 -31.86 3.62 -43.00
CA LYS A 370 -30.97 4.79 -42.90
C LYS A 370 -31.55 6.04 -43.57
N ASP A 371 -32.66 5.94 -44.30
CA ASP A 371 -33.38 7.06 -44.92
C ASP A 371 -34.18 7.89 -43.89
N ASN A 372 -33.53 8.23 -42.77
CA ASN A 372 -34.10 9.02 -41.70
C ASN A 372 -33.00 9.89 -41.08
N ILE A 373 -33.04 11.20 -41.36
CA ILE A 373 -32.01 12.12 -40.87
C ILE A 373 -31.97 12.23 -39.34
N ASN A 374 -33.10 12.07 -38.64
CA ASN A 374 -33.10 12.11 -37.18
C ASN A 374 -32.33 10.92 -36.58
N LEU A 375 -32.43 9.74 -37.21
CA LEU A 375 -31.64 8.57 -36.81
C LEU A 375 -30.13 8.85 -36.93
N TRP A 376 -29.72 9.55 -37.99
CA TRP A 376 -28.32 9.95 -38.17
C TRP A 376 -27.84 10.93 -37.10
N LEU A 377 -28.61 11.99 -36.87
CA LEU A 377 -28.24 13.06 -35.94
C LEU A 377 -28.28 12.63 -34.47
N GLN A 378 -29.24 11.78 -34.08
CA GLN A 378 -29.45 11.40 -32.68
C GLN A 378 -28.77 10.10 -32.29
N GLU A 379 -28.48 9.22 -33.25
CA GLU A 379 -27.96 7.89 -32.97
C GLU A 379 -26.70 7.55 -33.76
N ILE A 380 -26.79 7.41 -35.09
CA ILE A 380 -25.72 6.81 -35.90
C ILE A 380 -24.41 7.59 -35.74
N TYR A 381 -24.47 8.90 -35.93
CA TYR A 381 -23.28 9.74 -35.86
C TYR A 381 -22.73 9.89 -34.42
N PRO A 382 -23.51 10.40 -33.44
CA PRO A 382 -22.97 10.71 -32.11
C PRO A 382 -22.64 9.46 -31.28
N LYS A 383 -23.35 8.33 -31.46
CA LYS A 383 -23.16 7.14 -30.63
C LYS A 383 -22.20 6.13 -31.22
N TYR A 384 -22.03 6.10 -32.54
CA TYR A 384 -21.22 5.09 -33.23
C TYR A 384 -20.09 5.69 -34.05
N ILE A 385 -20.36 6.53 -35.06
CA ILE A 385 -19.32 6.99 -36.01
C ILE A 385 -18.22 7.78 -35.31
N SER A 386 -18.60 8.84 -34.58
CA SER A 386 -17.63 9.68 -33.85
C SER A 386 -16.78 8.85 -32.87
N ARG A 387 -17.41 7.85 -32.25
CA ARG A 387 -16.79 6.98 -31.26
C ARG A 387 -15.84 5.97 -31.91
N VAL A 388 -16.17 5.44 -33.09
CA VAL A 388 -15.25 4.60 -33.90
C VAL A 388 -14.00 5.39 -34.27
N GLU A 389 -14.14 6.65 -34.70
CA GLU A 389 -13.01 7.53 -35.05
C GLU A 389 -12.11 7.78 -33.84
N ILE A 390 -12.71 8.23 -32.72
CA ILE A 390 -11.98 8.50 -31.48
C ILE A 390 -11.24 7.26 -30.97
N LEU A 391 -11.90 6.11 -30.96
CA LEU A 391 -11.29 4.86 -30.47
C LEU A 391 -10.16 4.39 -31.39
N ARG A 392 -10.34 4.47 -32.72
CA ARG A 392 -9.27 4.16 -33.68
C ARG A 392 -8.01 4.97 -33.37
N ASP A 393 -8.15 6.29 -33.23
CA ASP A 393 -7.02 7.21 -33.04
C ASP A 393 -6.32 7.00 -31.69
N ARG A 394 -7.11 6.75 -30.64
CA ARG A 394 -6.57 6.41 -29.31
C ARG A 394 -5.81 5.10 -29.32
N ILE A 395 -6.39 4.04 -29.90
CA ILE A 395 -5.74 2.73 -30.00
C ILE A 395 -4.44 2.86 -30.78
N GLU A 396 -4.43 3.56 -31.91
CA GLU A 396 -3.20 3.79 -32.70
C GLU A 396 -2.14 4.54 -31.91
N THR A 397 -2.52 5.63 -31.24
CA THR A 397 -1.63 6.45 -30.41
C THR A 397 -1.03 5.65 -29.25
N PHE A 398 -1.86 4.93 -28.49
CA PHE A 398 -1.37 4.16 -27.35
C PHE A 398 -0.60 2.91 -27.79
N ASN A 399 -1.03 2.22 -28.86
CA ASN A 399 -0.32 1.05 -29.35
C ASN A 399 1.09 1.39 -29.85
N PHE A 400 1.29 2.57 -30.45
CA PHE A 400 2.63 3.06 -30.81
C PHE A 400 3.54 3.18 -29.57
N ARG A 401 2.97 3.56 -28.42
CA ARG A 401 3.71 3.63 -27.16
C ARG A 401 3.88 2.23 -26.57
N CYS A 402 2.82 1.47 -26.34
CA CYS A 402 2.88 0.27 -25.51
C CYS A 402 3.19 -1.03 -26.27
N GLU A 403 3.06 -1.06 -27.60
CA GLU A 403 3.23 -2.25 -28.43
C GLU A 403 2.34 -3.41 -27.97
N LEU A 404 1.05 -3.16 -27.76
CA LEU A 404 0.06 -4.17 -27.39
C LEU A 404 -0.22 -5.16 -28.54
N LEU A 405 -0.34 -4.63 -29.76
CA LEU A 405 -0.61 -5.34 -30.99
C LEU A 405 0.55 -5.19 -31.97
N SER A 406 0.80 -6.24 -32.76
CA SER A 406 1.73 -6.18 -33.88
C SER A 406 1.19 -5.30 -35.01
N SER A 407 2.07 -4.79 -35.87
CA SER A 407 1.69 -3.93 -37.00
C SER A 407 0.60 -4.55 -37.89
N ASN A 408 0.67 -5.86 -38.13
CA ASN A 408 -0.33 -6.57 -38.94
C ASN A 408 -1.71 -6.59 -38.29
N LEU A 409 -1.79 -6.75 -36.96
CA LEU A 409 -3.06 -6.73 -36.23
C LEU A 409 -3.61 -5.31 -36.10
N MET A 410 -2.73 -4.33 -35.93
CA MET A 410 -3.13 -2.91 -35.98
C MET A 410 -3.72 -2.53 -37.33
N GLN A 411 -3.12 -2.99 -38.43
CA GLN A 411 -3.68 -2.76 -39.77
C GLN A 411 -5.08 -3.36 -39.92
N LYS A 412 -5.36 -4.50 -39.30
CA LYS A 412 -6.72 -5.05 -39.28
C LYS A 412 -7.71 -4.10 -38.59
N ILE A 413 -7.36 -3.58 -37.41
CA ILE A 413 -8.20 -2.62 -36.68
C ILE A 413 -8.44 -1.36 -37.50
N VAL A 414 -7.38 -0.78 -38.07
CA VAL A 414 -7.49 0.42 -38.93
C VAL A 414 -8.34 0.14 -40.16
N SER A 415 -8.18 -1.03 -40.79
CA SER A 415 -8.97 -1.42 -41.96
C SER A 415 -10.45 -1.61 -41.63
N GLU A 416 -10.76 -2.18 -40.47
CA GLU A 416 -12.13 -2.42 -40.02
C GLU A 416 -12.83 -1.12 -39.65
N ALA A 417 -12.14 -0.21 -38.95
CA ALA A 417 -12.63 1.14 -38.70
C ALA A 417 -12.89 1.87 -40.02
N LYS A 418 -11.92 1.84 -40.95
CA LYS A 418 -12.05 2.47 -42.27
C LYS A 418 -13.25 1.91 -43.05
N GLN A 419 -13.45 0.59 -43.04
CA GLN A 419 -14.58 -0.04 -43.71
C GLN A 419 -15.92 0.47 -43.18
N VAL A 420 -16.09 0.52 -41.85
CA VAL A 420 -17.31 1.02 -41.23
C VAL A 420 -17.53 2.50 -41.55
N LEU A 421 -16.49 3.32 -41.42
CA LEU A 421 -16.58 4.77 -41.67
C LEU A 421 -16.87 5.08 -43.13
N THR A 422 -16.23 4.38 -44.08
CA THR A 422 -16.50 4.54 -45.51
C THR A 422 -17.92 4.11 -45.86
N ALA A 423 -18.37 2.94 -45.39
CA ALA A 423 -19.74 2.47 -45.65
C ALA A 423 -20.80 3.45 -45.11
N MET A 424 -20.58 3.99 -43.90
CA MET A 424 -21.47 4.99 -43.33
C MET A 424 -21.40 6.33 -44.07
N GLY A 425 -20.20 6.77 -44.46
CA GLY A 425 -20.03 8.00 -45.22
C GLY A 425 -20.76 7.96 -46.56
N GLU A 426 -20.68 6.84 -47.28
CA GLU A 426 -21.41 6.63 -48.53
C GLU A 426 -22.93 6.66 -48.32
N ASP A 427 -23.44 5.96 -47.30
CA ASP A 427 -24.88 5.95 -47.04
C ASP A 427 -25.39 7.33 -46.57
N PHE A 428 -24.61 8.07 -45.79
CA PHE A 428 -24.96 9.45 -45.42
C PHE A 428 -24.94 10.38 -46.63
N ALA A 429 -23.93 10.28 -47.50
CA ALA A 429 -23.87 11.09 -48.73
C ALA A 429 -25.08 10.81 -49.64
N ASN A 430 -25.48 9.55 -49.78
CA ASN A 430 -26.67 9.15 -50.54
C ASN A 430 -27.96 9.73 -49.92
N LEU A 431 -28.08 9.71 -48.59
CA LEU A 431 -29.20 10.34 -47.88
C LEU A 431 -29.27 11.84 -48.21
N ILE A 432 -28.16 12.56 -48.05
CA ILE A 432 -28.11 14.00 -48.35
C ILE A 432 -28.51 14.22 -49.82
N GLN A 433 -27.92 13.49 -50.77
CA GLN A 433 -28.23 13.65 -52.19
C GLN A 433 -29.72 13.42 -52.51
N LYS A 434 -30.35 12.45 -51.83
CA LYS A 434 -31.76 12.11 -52.03
C LYS A 434 -32.71 13.18 -51.49
N PHE A 435 -32.42 13.74 -50.31
CA PHE A 435 -33.37 14.58 -49.57
C PHE A 435 -33.01 16.08 -49.56
N TYR A 436 -31.79 16.47 -49.96
CA TYR A 436 -31.34 17.87 -49.90
C TYR A 436 -32.23 18.85 -50.66
N SER A 437 -32.63 18.51 -51.89
CA SER A 437 -33.54 19.37 -52.68
C SER A 437 -34.90 19.55 -51.99
N LEU A 438 -35.43 18.49 -51.37
CA LEU A 438 -36.69 18.51 -50.62
C LEU A 438 -36.58 19.35 -49.35
N TRP A 439 -35.42 19.33 -48.68
CA TRP A 439 -35.13 20.14 -47.50
C TRP A 439 -35.02 21.62 -47.82
N VAL A 440 -34.32 21.97 -48.90
CA VAL A 440 -34.17 23.35 -49.37
C VAL A 440 -35.51 23.94 -49.80
N MET A 441 -36.37 23.13 -50.40
CA MET A 441 -37.74 23.53 -50.78
C MET A 441 -38.74 23.49 -49.61
N GLU A 442 -38.30 23.17 -48.39
CA GLU A 442 -39.13 23.01 -47.19
C GLU A 442 -40.29 22.00 -47.33
N ILE A 443 -40.20 21.08 -48.30
CA ILE A 443 -41.21 20.03 -48.54
C ILE A 443 -41.13 18.98 -47.44
N GLU A 444 -39.91 18.59 -47.07
CA GLU A 444 -39.67 17.65 -45.98
C GLU A 444 -39.23 18.40 -44.72
N LYS A 445 -40.03 18.26 -43.65
CA LYS A 445 -39.84 19.01 -42.41
C LYS A 445 -38.74 18.44 -41.51
N GLN A 446 -38.44 17.14 -41.63
CA GLN A 446 -37.35 16.51 -40.90
C GLN A 446 -36.07 16.65 -41.70
N ARG A 447 -35.26 17.65 -41.33
CA ARG A 447 -34.01 17.99 -42.00
C ARG A 447 -32.96 18.41 -40.98
N PRO A 448 -31.66 18.26 -41.29
CA PRO A 448 -30.62 18.80 -40.43
C PRO A 448 -30.66 20.33 -40.49
N ASP A 449 -30.11 21.00 -39.48
CA ASP A 449 -29.88 22.44 -39.56
C ASP A 449 -28.88 22.70 -40.67
N LEU A 450 -29.37 23.27 -41.78
CA LEU A 450 -28.53 23.71 -42.88
C LEU A 450 -27.86 25.03 -42.50
N ILE A 451 -26.81 25.41 -43.22
CA ILE A 451 -26.08 26.67 -42.99
C ILE A 451 -27.06 27.87 -42.97
N THR A 452 -28.08 27.85 -43.82
CA THR A 452 -29.15 28.86 -43.89
C THR A 452 -30.00 28.94 -42.62
N ASP A 453 -30.11 27.87 -41.84
CA ASP A 453 -30.83 27.82 -40.57
C ASP A 453 -29.93 28.12 -39.38
N PHE A 454 -28.69 27.64 -39.43
CA PHE A 454 -27.70 27.85 -38.40
C PHE A 454 -27.49 29.33 -38.11
N MET A 455 -27.39 30.14 -39.18
CA MET A 455 -27.20 31.59 -39.09
C MET A 455 -28.26 32.30 -38.22
N PRO A 456 -29.58 32.20 -38.52
CA PRO A 456 -30.61 32.85 -37.72
C PRO A 456 -30.99 32.10 -36.43
N LYS A 457 -30.92 30.77 -36.38
CA LYS A 457 -31.45 29.98 -35.24
C LYS A 457 -30.45 29.75 -34.12
N ILE A 458 -29.17 29.57 -34.47
CA ILE A 458 -28.14 29.21 -33.49
C ILE A 458 -27.12 30.33 -33.35
N PHE A 459 -26.60 30.82 -34.48
CA PHE A 459 -25.55 31.83 -34.47
C PHE A 459 -26.07 33.20 -34.03
N LEU A 460 -27.17 33.71 -34.60
CA LEU A 460 -27.69 35.04 -34.30
C LEU A 460 -28.03 35.25 -32.82
N PRO A 461 -28.69 34.30 -32.10
CA PRO A 461 -28.91 34.45 -30.66
C PRO A 461 -27.61 34.48 -29.85
N LEU A 462 -26.62 33.64 -30.19
CA LEU A 462 -25.32 33.63 -29.53
C LEU A 462 -24.55 34.93 -29.82
N PHE A 463 -24.53 35.37 -31.08
CA PHE A 463 -23.90 36.60 -31.52
C PHE A 463 -24.49 37.81 -30.80
N ASN A 464 -25.82 37.93 -30.74
CA ASN A 464 -26.51 39.01 -30.03
C ASN A 464 -26.24 38.98 -28.52
N LYS A 465 -26.10 37.80 -27.92
CA LYS A 465 -25.76 37.66 -26.49
C LYS A 465 -24.35 38.16 -26.16
N TYR A 466 -23.39 38.01 -27.08
CA TYR A 466 -21.98 38.31 -26.84
C TYR A 466 -21.46 39.58 -27.52
N ILE A 467 -22.29 40.26 -28.31
CA ILE A 467 -21.99 41.59 -28.84
C ILE A 467 -21.82 42.58 -27.67
N LYS A 468 -20.72 43.32 -27.68
CA LYS A 468 -20.42 44.40 -26.74
C LYS A 468 -20.44 45.78 -27.40
N SER A 469 -20.45 45.87 -28.73
CA SER A 469 -20.58 47.13 -29.48
C SER A 469 -21.19 46.89 -30.87
N GLU A 470 -21.80 47.94 -31.46
CA GLU A 470 -22.42 47.88 -32.80
C GLU A 470 -21.41 47.63 -33.95
N ASN A 471 -20.11 47.83 -33.72
CA ASN A 471 -19.07 47.64 -34.74
C ASN A 471 -18.38 46.26 -34.68
N GLN A 472 -18.89 45.34 -33.87
CA GLN A 472 -18.25 44.04 -33.68
C GLN A 472 -18.59 43.10 -34.84
N SER A 473 -17.61 42.78 -35.67
CA SER A 473 -17.75 41.79 -36.76
C SER A 473 -17.45 40.38 -36.24
N ALA A 474 -18.28 39.40 -36.59
CA ALA A 474 -17.97 38.00 -36.37
C ALA A 474 -17.64 37.30 -37.68
N PHE A 475 -16.59 36.48 -37.64
CA PHE A 475 -16.18 35.63 -38.76
C PHE A 475 -16.75 34.24 -38.56
N ILE A 476 -17.43 33.74 -39.58
CA ILE A 476 -17.97 32.38 -39.61
C ILE A 476 -17.17 31.63 -40.66
N ILE A 477 -16.45 30.61 -40.22
CA ILE A 477 -15.67 29.76 -41.09
C ILE A 477 -16.42 28.43 -41.17
N VAL A 478 -17.05 28.19 -42.31
CA VAL A 478 -17.75 26.95 -42.60
C VAL A 478 -16.78 26.01 -43.29
N PHE A 479 -16.67 24.81 -42.75
CA PHE A 479 -15.91 23.73 -43.36
C PHE A 479 -16.87 22.64 -43.78
N ASP A 480 -16.92 22.37 -45.08
CA ASP A 480 -17.69 21.24 -45.60
C ASP A 480 -16.80 19.99 -45.61
N GLY A 481 -17.26 18.91 -44.95
CA GLY A 481 -16.58 17.62 -44.95
C GLY A 481 -15.21 17.56 -44.27
N MET A 482 -14.87 18.51 -43.38
CA MET A 482 -13.58 18.49 -42.67
C MET A 482 -13.56 17.45 -41.56
N ARG A 483 -12.50 16.63 -41.53
CA ARG A 483 -12.25 15.66 -40.45
C ARG A 483 -11.88 16.38 -39.14
N TRP A 484 -12.24 15.78 -38.02
CA TRP A 484 -12.02 16.37 -36.69
C TRP A 484 -10.55 16.54 -36.30
N ASP A 485 -9.66 15.67 -36.78
CA ASP A 485 -8.21 15.76 -36.56
C ASP A 485 -7.56 16.92 -37.33
N GLU A 486 -7.98 17.15 -38.57
CA GLU A 486 -7.60 18.33 -39.35
C GLU A 486 -8.09 19.63 -38.71
N TRP A 487 -9.28 19.61 -38.10
CA TRP A 487 -9.78 20.74 -37.32
C TRP A 487 -8.85 21.09 -36.15
N GLU A 488 -8.43 20.12 -35.34
CA GLU A 488 -7.56 20.40 -34.18
C GLU A 488 -6.16 20.88 -34.60
N LEU A 489 -5.71 20.58 -35.82
CA LEU A 489 -4.49 21.16 -36.41
C LEU A 489 -4.71 22.61 -36.91
N LEU A 490 -5.83 22.86 -37.60
CA LEU A 490 -6.16 24.17 -38.17
C LEU A 490 -6.59 25.20 -37.12
N LYS A 491 -7.30 24.76 -36.08
CA LYS A 491 -7.87 25.59 -35.02
C LYS A 491 -6.84 26.48 -34.32
N PRO A 492 -5.66 26.00 -33.84
CA PRO A 492 -4.62 26.88 -33.29
C PRO A 492 -4.14 27.94 -34.30
N MET A 493 -4.00 27.57 -35.58
CA MET A 493 -3.55 28.51 -36.62
C MET A 493 -4.59 29.59 -36.90
N ILE A 494 -5.86 29.20 -37.04
CA ILE A 494 -7.01 30.10 -37.20
C ILE A 494 -7.09 31.04 -36.00
N LEU A 495 -7.12 30.50 -34.78
CA LEU A 495 -7.20 31.31 -33.56
C LEU A 495 -6.02 32.28 -33.43
N LYS A 496 -4.81 31.89 -33.82
CA LYS A 496 -3.63 32.78 -33.83
C LYS A 496 -3.78 33.91 -34.87
N MET A 497 -4.37 33.62 -36.03
CA MET A 497 -4.61 34.59 -37.10
C MET A 497 -5.66 35.64 -36.70
N PHE A 498 -6.66 35.26 -35.91
CA PHE A 498 -7.74 36.16 -35.47
C PHE A 498 -7.47 36.84 -34.11
N HIS A 499 -6.71 36.24 -33.19
CA HIS A 499 -6.30 36.92 -31.94
C HIS A 499 -5.38 38.12 -32.19
N GLY A 500 -4.58 38.12 -33.25
CA GLY A 500 -3.73 39.26 -33.63
C GLY A 500 -4.47 40.54 -34.03
N LYS A 501 -5.80 40.47 -34.24
CA LYS A 501 -6.66 41.63 -34.58
C LYS A 501 -7.66 42.02 -33.46
N LEU A 502 -7.68 41.30 -32.34
CA LEU A 502 -8.55 41.60 -31.19
C LEU A 502 -7.84 42.42 -30.09
N ALA A 503 -6.60 42.85 -30.35
CA ALA A 503 -5.78 43.69 -29.47
C ALA A 503 -5.48 45.09 -30.04
N MET A 504 -6.31 45.58 -30.98
CA MET A 504 -6.33 46.99 -31.41
C MET A 504 -7.72 47.57 -31.20
#